data_AF-A0A535GME1-F1
#
_entry.id   AF-A0A535GME1-F1
#
_cell.length_a   1.000
_cell.length_b   1.000
_cell.length_c   1.000
_cell.angle_alpha   90.00
_cell.angle_beta   90.00
_cell.angle_gamma   90.00
#
_symmetry.space_group_name_H-M   'P 1'
#
loop_
_entity.id
_entity.type
_entity.pdbx_description
1 polymer ?
#
loop_
_entity_poly.entity_id
_entity_poly.type
_entity_poly.pdbx_seq_one_letter_code
_entity_poly.pdbx_strand_id
1 'polypeptide(L)'
;MNRTFAQLSGGEQMSAALSVRLALLKKLSTLNIAFFDEPTQNMDELRRINLAEQIRRVRGFDQLIVISHDDTFEQGLDSLIRLRKVDGETRQLTEDEGVAGDREQERVHAS
;
A
#
# COMPACT_ATOMS: atom_id res chain seq x y z
N MET A 1 19.21 25.11 9.19
CA MET A 1 18.58 25.07 7.85
C MET A 1 17.12 24.72 8.02
N ASN A 2 16.18 25.64 7.76
CA ASN A 2 14.75 25.34 7.68
C ASN A 2 14.40 25.19 6.20
N ARG A 3 14.11 23.96 5.76
CA ARG A 3 13.40 23.76 4.49
C ARG A 3 11.91 23.87 4.77
N THR A 4 11.19 24.66 3.98
CA THR A 4 9.74 24.70 4.04
C THR A 4 9.16 23.45 3.36
N PHE A 5 7.95 23.04 3.72
CA PHE A 5 7.31 21.86 3.14
C PHE A 5 7.23 21.92 1.60
N ALA A 6 7.06 23.13 1.05
CA ALA A 6 7.04 23.37 -0.40
C ALA A 6 8.40 23.13 -1.09
N GLN A 7 9.51 23.06 -0.35
CA GLN A 7 10.85 22.80 -0.87
C GLN A 7 11.24 21.31 -0.85
N LEU A 8 10.34 20.44 -0.36
CA LEU A 8 10.50 19.00 -0.38
C LEU A 8 10.05 18.44 -1.74
N SER A 9 10.69 17.37 -2.20
CA SER A 9 10.20 16.55 -3.31
C SER A 9 8.83 15.94 -2.98
N GLY A 10 8.05 15.54 -3.99
CA GLY A 10 6.73 14.94 -3.75
C GLY A 10 6.77 13.71 -2.83
N GLY A 11 7.82 12.87 -2.93
CA GLY A 11 8.04 11.73 -2.04
C GLY A 11 8.38 12.14 -0.60
N GLU A 12 9.19 13.19 -0.42
CA GLU A 12 9.52 13.73 0.91
C GLU A 12 8.30 14.40 1.57
N GLN A 13 7.47 15.11 0.80
CA GLN A 13 6.22 15.68 1.28
C GLN A 13 5.28 14.60 1.81
N MET A 14 5.15 13.50 1.06
CA MET A 14 4.31 12.37 1.44
C MET A 14 4.84 11.68 2.69
N SER A 15 6.14 11.44 2.76
CA SER A 15 6.81 10.86 3.94
C SER A 15 6.58 11.72 5.19
N ALA A 16 6.73 13.04 5.06
CA ALA A 16 6.50 13.98 6.15
C ALA A 16 5.03 13.98 6.60
N ALA A 17 4.09 14.03 5.65
CA ALA A 17 2.65 13.98 5.96
C ALA A 17 2.26 12.67 6.65
N LEU A 18 2.78 11.54 6.16
CA LEU A 18 2.58 10.22 6.77
C LEU A 18 3.15 10.18 8.18
N SER A 19 4.38 10.65 8.37
CA SER A 19 5.04 10.70 9.68
C SER A 19 4.25 11.53 10.69
N VAL A 20 3.72 12.70 10.29
CA VAL A 20 2.87 13.54 11.15
C VAL A 20 1.56 12.82 11.50
N ARG A 21 0.88 12.23 10.52
CA ARG A 21 -0.37 11.48 10.74
C ARG A 21 -0.15 10.35 11.75
N LEU A 22 0.90 9.57 11.55
CA LEU A 22 1.25 8.44 12.39
C LEU A 22 1.66 8.87 13.81
N ALA A 23 2.40 9.97 13.94
CA ALA A 23 2.73 10.54 15.24
C ALA A 23 1.49 11.00 16.01
N LEU A 24 0.51 11.58 15.31
CA LEU A 24 -0.79 11.94 15.90
C LEU A 24 -1.56 10.69 16.35
N LEU A 25 -1.63 9.65 15.50
CA LEU A 25 -2.28 8.39 15.87
C LEU A 25 -1.66 7.79 17.13
N LYS A 26 -0.33 7.74 17.22
CA LYS A 26 0.40 7.24 18.41
C LYS A 26 0.19 8.09 19.66
N LYS A 27 -0.06 9.40 19.50
CA LYS A 27 -0.35 10.29 20.64
C LYS A 27 -1.79 10.19 21.13
N LEU A 28 -2.72 9.96 20.22
CA LEU A 28 -4.15 9.94 20.51
C LEU A 28 -4.68 8.54 20.83
N SER A 29 -3.90 7.49 20.54
CA SER A 29 -4.29 6.10 20.71
C SER A 29 -3.14 5.27 21.28
N THR A 30 -3.49 4.29 22.12
CA THR A 30 -2.55 3.24 22.57
C THR A 30 -2.41 2.09 21.55
N LEU A 31 -3.17 2.14 20.45
CA LEU A 31 -3.13 1.14 19.39
C LEU A 31 -1.99 1.48 18.41
N ASN A 32 -1.03 0.56 18.27
CA ASN A 32 0.06 0.65 17.30
C ASN A 32 -0.28 -0.08 15.98
N ILE A 33 -1.55 -0.08 15.59
CA ILE A 33 -2.03 -0.69 14.33
C ILE A 33 -2.56 0.42 13.44
N ALA A 34 -2.23 0.39 12.15
CA ALA A 34 -2.75 1.34 11.17
C ALA A 34 -3.24 0.65 9.89
N PHE A 35 -4.34 1.16 9.36
CA PHE A 35 -4.97 0.72 8.11
C PHE A 35 -4.87 1.83 7.07
N PHE A 36 -4.46 1.48 5.85
CA PHE A 36 -4.45 2.34 4.68
C PHE A 36 -5.41 1.76 3.66
N ASP A 37 -6.58 2.38 3.53
CA ASP A 37 -7.57 1.98 2.54
C ASP A 37 -7.36 2.76 1.25
N GLU A 38 -7.01 2.04 0.18
CA GLU A 38 -6.74 2.55 -1.16
C GLU A 38 -5.88 3.83 -1.20
N PRO A 39 -4.65 3.79 -0.63
CA PRO A 39 -3.85 5.00 -0.43
C PRO A 39 -3.28 5.58 -1.73
N THR A 40 -3.41 4.87 -2.85
CA THR A 40 -2.91 5.25 -4.19
C THR A 40 -3.96 5.90 -5.08
N GLN A 41 -5.18 6.13 -4.57
CA GLN A 41 -6.23 6.81 -5.32
C GLN A 41 -5.73 8.14 -5.90
N ASN A 42 -5.94 8.35 -7.20
CA ASN A 42 -5.51 9.52 -7.94
C ASN A 42 -3.98 9.78 -7.96
N MET A 43 -3.16 8.72 -7.83
CA MET A 43 -1.70 8.81 -7.96
C MET A 43 -1.21 8.21 -9.26
N ASP A 44 -0.26 8.91 -9.91
CA ASP A 44 0.56 8.34 -10.97
C ASP A 44 1.50 7.26 -10.42
N GLU A 45 2.04 6.43 -11.32
CA GLU A 45 2.87 5.27 -11.00
C GLU A 45 4.08 5.63 -10.11
N LEU A 46 4.80 6.71 -10.44
CA LEU A 46 5.94 7.18 -9.66
C LEU A 46 5.55 7.51 -8.21
N ARG A 47 4.40 8.16 -8.02
CA ARG A 47 3.89 8.49 -6.67
C ARG A 47 3.46 7.24 -5.91
N ARG A 48 2.89 6.24 -6.58
CA ARG A 48 2.51 4.95 -5.95
C ARG A 48 3.74 4.18 -5.47
N ILE A 49 4.76 4.06 -6.30
CA ILE A 49 6.04 3.43 -5.93
C ILE A 49 6.67 4.16 -4.74
N ASN A 50 6.70 5.49 -4.79
CA ASN A 50 7.22 6.28 -3.68
C ASN A 50 6.43 6.05 -2.38
N LEU A 51 5.10 5.98 -2.44
CA LEU A 51 4.26 5.69 -1.28
C LEU A 51 4.55 4.31 -0.69
N ALA A 52 4.62 3.27 -1.54
CA ALA A 52 4.97 1.91 -1.12
C ALA A 52 6.31 1.89 -0.37
N GLU A 53 7.34 2.54 -0.93
CA GLU A 53 8.63 2.70 -0.27
C GLU A 53 8.55 3.43 1.08
N GLN A 54 7.74 4.49 1.17
CA GLN A 54 7.58 5.22 2.43
C GLN A 54 6.87 4.39 3.50
N ILE A 55 5.79 3.68 3.15
CA ILE A 55 5.06 2.82 4.08
C ILE A 55 5.98 1.71 4.62
N ARG A 56 6.80 1.10 3.77
CA ARG A 56 7.79 0.08 4.17
C ARG A 56 8.86 0.60 5.15
N ARG A 57 9.14 1.91 5.11
CA ARG A 57 10.12 2.56 6.01
C ARG A 57 9.52 3.04 7.32
N VAL A 58 8.19 3.04 7.45
CA VAL A 58 7.54 3.37 8.72
C VAL A 58 8.02 2.40 9.80
N ARG A 59 8.26 2.95 10.99
CA ARG A 59 8.66 2.21 12.19
C ARG A 59 7.78 2.65 13.36
N GLY A 60 7.69 1.79 14.37
CA GLY A 60 6.99 2.10 15.62
C GLY A 60 5.48 1.79 15.61
N PHE A 61 5.02 1.04 14.61
CA PHE A 61 3.74 0.34 14.59
C PHE A 61 4.02 -1.16 14.74
N ASP A 62 3.13 -1.84 15.47
CA ASP A 62 3.17 -3.30 15.60
C ASP A 62 2.62 -3.96 14.33
N GLN A 63 1.68 -3.29 13.64
CA GLN A 63 1.12 -3.77 12.37
C GLN A 63 0.66 -2.61 11.46
N LEU A 64 0.97 -2.72 10.17
CA LEU A 64 0.49 -1.84 9.12
C LEU A 64 -0.23 -2.68 8.06
N ILE A 65 -1.46 -2.32 7.74
CA ILE A 65 -2.29 -3.03 6.76
C ILE A 65 -2.60 -2.07 5.63
N VAL A 66 -2.30 -2.47 4.40
CA VAL A 66 -2.63 -1.73 3.18
C VAL A 66 -3.67 -2.54 2.41
N ILE A 67 -4.76 -1.88 2.04
CA ILE A 67 -5.81 -2.42 1.19
C ILE A 67 -5.68 -1.69 -0.14
N SER A 68 -5.38 -2.42 -1.20
CA SER A 68 -5.28 -1.84 -2.54
C SER A 68 -5.60 -2.86 -3.62
N HIS A 69 -6.07 -2.37 -4.76
CA HIS A 69 -6.13 -3.10 -6.02
C HIS A 69 -4.84 -2.98 -6.84
N ASP A 70 -3.83 -2.27 -6.33
CA ASP A 70 -2.54 -2.02 -7.00
C ASP A 70 -1.45 -2.99 -6.54
N ASP A 71 -0.76 -3.61 -7.49
CA ASP A 71 0.29 -4.61 -7.29
C ASP A 71 1.64 -4.01 -6.84
N THR A 72 1.81 -2.68 -6.92
CA THR A 72 3.02 -1.95 -6.47
C THR A 72 3.36 -2.24 -5.01
N PHE A 73 2.37 -2.56 -4.19
CA PHE A 73 2.58 -2.88 -2.78
C PHE A 73 2.99 -4.32 -2.51
N GLU A 74 2.88 -5.24 -3.48
CA GLU A 74 3.16 -6.66 -3.24
C GLU A 74 4.64 -6.94 -2.95
N GLN A 75 5.53 -6.04 -3.37
CA GLN A 75 6.97 -6.21 -3.19
C GLN A 75 7.42 -5.94 -1.75
N GLY A 76 8.03 -6.95 -1.14
CA GLY A 76 8.68 -6.82 0.16
C GLY A 76 7.70 -6.60 1.32
N LEU A 77 6.52 -7.22 1.23
CA LEU A 77 5.57 -7.39 2.33
C LEU A 77 5.95 -8.57 3.22
N ASP A 78 5.62 -8.48 4.51
CA ASP A 78 5.72 -9.61 5.44
C ASP A 78 4.61 -10.65 5.20
N SER A 79 3.46 -10.21 4.70
CA SER A 79 2.30 -11.06 4.39
C SER A 79 1.46 -10.42 3.28
N LEU A 80 0.96 -11.25 2.37
CA LEU A 80 0.06 -10.84 1.28
C LEU A 80 -1.25 -11.64 1.37
N ILE A 81 -2.39 -10.95 1.30
CA ILE A 81 -3.71 -11.58 1.24
C ILE A 81 -4.39 -11.09 -0.04
N ARG A 82 -4.53 -11.98 -1.02
CA ARG A 82 -5.30 -11.69 -2.24
C ARG A 82 -6.74 -12.18 -2.07
N LEU A 83 -7.70 -11.33 -2.40
CA LEU A 83 -9.13 -11.61 -2.32
C LEU A 83 -9.74 -11.59 -3.71
N ARG A 84 -10.66 -12.52 -3.99
CA ARG A 84 -11.45 -12.56 -5.23
C ARG A 84 -12.91 -12.86 -4.91
N LYS A 85 -13.82 -12.30 -5.71
CA LYS A 85 -15.24 -12.65 -5.66
C LYS A 85 -15.52 -13.84 -6.57
N VAL A 86 -16.06 -14.93 -6.03
CA VAL A 86 -16.43 -16.17 -6.74
C VAL A 86 -17.88 -16.50 -6.37
N ASP A 87 -18.75 -16.62 -7.36
CA ASP A 87 -20.18 -16.94 -7.18
C ASP A 87 -20.92 -16.03 -6.17
N GLY A 88 -20.51 -14.77 -6.06
CA GLY A 88 -21.08 -13.80 -5.12
C GLY A 88 -20.40 -13.76 -3.75
N GLU A 89 -19.52 -14.71 -3.45
CA GLU A 89 -18.78 -14.83 -2.18
C GLU A 89 -17.34 -14.33 -2.31
N THR A 90 -16.80 -13.70 -1.25
CA THR A 90 -15.38 -13.33 -1.20
C THR A 90 -14.55 -14.53 -0.75
N ARG A 91 -13.58 -14.94 -1.56
CA ARG A 91 -12.63 -16.02 -1.27
C ARG A 91 -11.21 -15.48 -1.26
N GLN A 92 -10.38 -16.01 -0.36
CA GLN A 92 -8.94 -15.77 -0.38
C GLN A 92 -8.30 -16.67 -1.44
N LEU A 93 -7.43 -16.10 -2.27
CA LEU A 93 -6.61 -16.84 -3.19
C LEU A 93 -5.42 -17.44 -2.43
N THR A 94 -5.29 -18.76 -2.47
CA THR A 94 -4.07 -19.46 -2.04
C THR A 94 -2.99 -19.38 -3.11
N GLU A 95 -1.71 -19.50 -2.71
CA GLU A 95 -0.56 -19.36 -3.61
C GLU A 95 -0.63 -20.29 -4.85
N ASP A 96 -1.23 -21.47 -4.72
CA ASP A 96 -1.47 -22.40 -5.84
C ASP A 96 -2.46 -21.87 -6.91
N GLU A 97 -3.40 -20.99 -6.54
CA GLU A 97 -4.38 -20.42 -7.48
C GLU A 97 -3.89 -19.12 -8.14
N GLY A 98 -2.91 -18.44 -7.54
CA GLY A 98 -2.38 -17.17 -8.03
C GLY A 98 -1.61 -17.28 -9.36
N VAL A 99 -0.88 -18.39 -9.56
CA VAL A 99 -0.05 -18.60 -10.78
C VAL A 99 -0.90 -18.89 -12.02
N ALA A 100 -2.13 -19.38 -11.86
CA ALA A 100 -3.04 -19.65 -12.97
C ALA A 100 -3.69 -18.37 -13.50
N GLY A 101 -3.99 -17.39 -12.64
CA GLY A 101 -4.70 -16.16 -13.00
C GLY A 101 -3.88 -15.15 -13.79
N ASP A 102 -2.57 -15.05 -13.53
CA ASP A 102 -1.70 -14.09 -14.23
C ASP A 102 -1.49 -14.47 -15.71
N ARG A 103 -1.49 -15.77 -16.03
CA ARG A 103 -1.39 -16.25 -17.43
C ARG A 103 -2.64 -16.01 -18.26
N GLU A 104 -3.78 -15.79 -17.62
CA GLU A 104 -5.04 -15.56 -18.34
C GLU A 104 -5.21 -14.09 -18.72
N GLN A 105 -4.79 -13.15 -17.87
CA GLN A 105 -4.85 -11.71 -18.18
C GLN A 105 -3.90 -11.30 -19.31
N GLU A 106 -2.73 -11.95 -19.44
CA GLU A 106 -1.77 -11.68 -20.53
C GLU A 106 -2.29 -12.13 -21.91
N ARG A 107 -3.25 -13.07 -21.96
CA ARG A 107 -3.85 -13.55 -23.22
C ARG A 107 -4.98 -12.67 -23.75
N VAL A 108 -5.66 -11.91 -22.89
CA VAL A 108 -6.81 -11.08 -23.30
C VAL A 108 -6.35 -9.77 -23.97
N HIS A 109 -5.11 -9.33 -23.75
CA HIS A 109 -4.56 -8.10 -24.35
C HIS A 109 -3.76 -8.32 -25.65
N ALA A 110 -3.65 -9.58 -26.12
CA ALA A 110 -2.88 -9.96 -27.31
C ALA A 110 -3.76 -10.32 -28.52
N SER A 111 -5.00 -9.83 -28.58
CA SER A 111 -5.94 -10.04 -29.71
C SER A 111 -6.52 -8.73 -30.21
#